data_AF-A0A0X3PAF7-F1
#
_entry.id   AF-A0A0X3PAF7-F1
#
_cell.length_a   1.000
_cell.length_b   1.000
_cell.length_c   1.000
_cell.angle_alpha   90.00
_cell.angle_beta   90.00
_cell.angle_gamma   90.00
#
_symmetry.space_group_name_H-M   'P 1'
#
loop_
_entity.id
_entity.type
_entity.pdbx_description
1 polymer ?
#
loop_
_entity_poly.entity_id
_entity_poly.type
_entity_poly.pdbx_seq_one_letter_code
_entity_poly.pdbx_strand_id
1 'polypeptide(L)'
;MDMLHDYGIPTVIFSSTELHNADERGRLLTGYVSHRADLAAERRSNQSLEKLDMLGKKTATAQRIRITFPQLPGVFFGTGDLFSALTLAYLERDGPMPDLKKVFYKVQCTMQSVLRRTIKHAESLRADPNCPLPYSACYELRLIQSAMDILSPPECSSVTVMDV
;
A
#
# COMPACT_ATOMS: atom_id res chain seq x y z
N MET A 1 -0.52 12.06 -12.17
CA MET A 1 0.12 10.75 -12.42
C MET A 1 0.34 10.50 -13.91
N ASP A 2 -0.43 11.14 -14.79
CA ASP A 2 -0.33 10.97 -16.25
C ASP A 2 1.05 11.28 -16.80
N MET A 3 1.65 12.39 -16.34
CA MET A 3 3.04 12.72 -16.65
C MET A 3 4.02 11.56 -16.38
N LEU A 4 3.84 10.78 -15.30
CA LEU A 4 4.70 9.63 -15.01
C LEU A 4 4.43 8.45 -15.96
N HIS A 5 3.17 8.27 -16.37
CA HIS A 5 2.82 7.29 -17.38
C HIS A 5 3.37 7.66 -18.76
N ASP A 6 3.47 8.95 -19.09
CA ASP A 6 4.09 9.42 -20.33
C ASP A 6 5.59 9.08 -20.39
N TYR A 7 6.26 8.91 -19.24
CA TYR A 7 7.61 8.35 -19.14
C TYR A 7 7.67 6.82 -19.18
N GLY A 8 6.57 6.14 -19.54
CA GLY A 8 6.53 4.68 -19.65
C GLY A 8 6.56 3.95 -18.30
N ILE A 9 6.16 4.60 -17.21
CA ILE A 9 6.01 3.98 -15.89
C ILE A 9 4.62 3.35 -15.80
N PRO A 10 4.49 2.00 -15.69
CA PRO A 10 3.19 1.35 -15.73
C PRO A 10 2.41 1.50 -14.44
N THR A 11 3.08 1.53 -13.29
CA THR A 11 2.44 1.57 -11.97
C THR A 11 3.06 2.68 -11.15
N VAL A 12 2.22 3.58 -10.64
CA VAL A 12 2.59 4.67 -9.75
C VAL A 12 1.82 4.51 -8.46
N ILE A 13 2.51 4.54 -7.33
CA ILE A 13 1.91 4.40 -6.00
C ILE A 13 2.44 5.52 -5.10
N PHE A 14 1.54 6.27 -4.49
CA PHE A 14 1.80 7.13 -3.35
C PHE A 14 1.16 6.48 -2.13
N SER A 15 1.98 5.92 -1.24
CA SER A 15 1.52 5.02 -0.17
C SER A 15 0.88 5.75 1.01
N SER A 16 1.32 6.97 1.32
CA SER A 16 0.78 7.75 2.42
C SER A 16 1.06 9.24 2.21
N THR A 17 -0.01 10.02 2.10
CA THR A 17 0.01 11.48 2.12
C THR A 17 -0.87 11.95 3.26
N GLU A 18 -0.31 12.79 4.12
CA GLU A 18 -1.06 13.57 5.12
C GLU A 18 -1.79 14.71 4.40
N LEU A 19 -2.88 14.37 3.74
CA LEU A 19 -3.89 15.36 3.39
C LEU A 19 -4.67 15.63 4.67
N HIS A 20 -4.91 16.89 5.02
CA HIS A 20 -5.61 17.32 6.25
C HIS A 20 -7.10 16.90 6.23
N ASN A 21 -7.34 15.60 6.14
CA ASN A 21 -8.64 14.95 6.13
C ASN A 21 -8.78 14.24 7.48
N ALA A 22 -9.79 14.62 8.24
CA ALA A 22 -10.16 13.94 9.47
C ALA A 22 -11.61 13.47 9.36
N ASP A 23 -11.91 12.28 9.87
CA ASP A 23 -13.28 11.83 10.11
C ASP A 23 -13.53 11.74 11.62
N GLU A 24 -14.69 11.22 12.02
CA GLU A 24 -15.02 10.97 13.44
C GLU A 24 -14.01 10.06 14.16
N ARG A 25 -13.15 9.33 13.42
CA ARG A 25 -12.14 8.40 13.93
C ARG A 25 -10.74 9.02 14.01
N GLY A 26 -10.57 10.28 13.62
CA GLY A 26 -9.33 11.03 13.73
C GLY A 26 -8.68 11.36 12.39
N ARG A 27 -7.36 11.56 12.38
CA ARG A 27 -6.60 11.89 11.17
C ARG A 27 -6.56 10.69 10.23
N LEU A 28 -6.86 10.92 8.96
CA LEU A 28 -6.78 9.90 7.92
C LEU A 28 -5.54 10.11 7.07
N LEU A 29 -4.92 9.01 6.69
CA LEU A 29 -3.88 8.96 5.67
C LEU A 29 -4.52 8.54 4.35
N THR A 30 -4.05 9.14 3.27
CA THR A 30 -4.52 8.82 1.91
C THR A 30 -3.39 8.21 1.10
N GLY A 31 -3.67 7.12 0.41
CA GLY A 31 -2.81 6.56 -0.63
C GLY A 31 -3.47 6.71 -2.00
N TYR A 32 -2.66 6.82 -3.05
CA TYR A 32 -3.12 6.86 -4.43
C TYR A 32 -2.36 5.85 -5.27
N VAL A 33 -3.06 5.14 -6.15
CA VAL A 33 -2.46 4.20 -7.08
C VAL A 33 -2.99 4.48 -8.47
N SER A 34 -2.12 4.43 -9.47
CA SER A 34 -2.47 4.49 -10.88
C SER A 34 -1.73 3.40 -11.63
N HIS A 35 -2.46 2.62 -12.43
CA HIS A 35 -1.93 1.49 -13.18
C HIS A 35 -2.35 1.55 -14.65
N ARG A 36 -1.38 1.36 -15.53
CA ARG A 36 -1.51 1.25 -16.98
C ARG A 36 -1.13 -0.17 -17.39
N ALA A 37 -2.15 -0.99 -17.60
CA ALA A 37 -1.98 -2.40 -17.93
C ALA A 37 -1.34 -2.63 -19.31
N ASP A 38 -1.59 -1.73 -20.25
CA ASP A 38 -0.94 -1.67 -21.56
C ASP A 38 0.58 -1.49 -21.41
N LEU A 39 1.02 -0.47 -20.67
CA LEU A 39 2.45 -0.23 -20.39
C LEU A 39 3.08 -1.41 -19.63
N ALA A 40 2.33 -2.04 -18.72
CA ALA A 40 2.80 -3.21 -17.99
C ALA A 40 2.98 -4.44 -18.89
N ALA A 41 2.08 -4.64 -19.87
CA ALA A 41 2.19 -5.71 -20.84
C ALA A 41 3.37 -5.51 -21.80
N GLU A 42 3.60 -4.27 -22.25
CA GLU A 42 4.71 -3.90 -23.13
C GLU A 42 6.08 -4.16 -22.48
N ARG A 43 6.24 -3.80 -21.20
CA ARG A 43 7.46 -4.12 -20.44
C ARG A 43 7.71 -5.62 -20.34
N ARG A 44 6.66 -6.45 -20.29
CA ARG A 44 6.81 -7.92 -20.22
C ARG A 44 7.14 -8.54 -21.57
N SER A 45 6.74 -7.92 -22.69
CA SER A 45 6.91 -8.48 -24.04
C SER A 45 8.24 -8.10 -24.72
N ASN A 46 9.07 -7.24 -24.11
CA ASN A 46 10.31 -6.70 -24.71
C ASN A 46 10.13 -6.11 -26.13
N GLN A 47 8.91 -5.77 -26.53
CA GLN A 47 8.63 -5.14 -27.83
C GLN A 47 8.50 -3.63 -27.64
N SER A 48 9.54 -2.91 -28.04
CA SER A 48 9.58 -1.45 -28.15
C SER A 48 8.50 -0.97 -29.13
N LEU A 49 7.62 -0.09 -28.66
CA LEU A 49 6.42 0.37 -29.36
C LEU A 49 6.66 1.40 -30.47
N GLU A 50 7.86 1.49 -31.07
CA GLU A 50 8.13 2.40 -32.18
C GLU A 50 7.30 2.09 -33.46
N LYS A 51 6.37 1.13 -33.42
CA LYS A 51 5.52 0.74 -34.55
C LYS A 51 4.01 0.84 -34.36
N LEU A 52 3.50 1.38 -33.25
CA LEU A 52 2.05 1.47 -33.02
C LEU A 52 1.47 2.90 -33.07
N ASP A 53 2.28 3.90 -33.45
CA ASP A 53 1.82 5.28 -33.63
C ASP A 53 1.03 5.52 -34.95
N MET A 54 0.87 4.48 -35.78
CA MET A 54 0.26 4.58 -37.12
C MET A 54 -1.18 4.05 -37.21
N LEU A 55 -1.90 3.91 -36.08
CA LEU A 55 -3.32 3.55 -36.14
C LEU A 55 -4.12 3.95 -34.88
N GLY A 56 -4.11 5.24 -34.51
CA GLY A 56 -5.20 5.89 -33.75
C GLY A 56 -5.81 5.13 -32.56
N LYS A 57 -5.01 4.39 -31.79
CA LYS A 57 -5.50 3.56 -30.68
C LYS A 57 -5.70 4.42 -29.46
N LYS A 58 -6.95 4.48 -28.98
CA LYS A 58 -7.36 4.98 -27.66
C LYS A 58 -6.25 4.71 -26.65
N THR A 59 -5.64 5.76 -26.11
CA THR A 59 -4.80 5.68 -24.92
C THR A 59 -5.55 4.87 -23.88
N ALA A 60 -5.06 3.70 -23.50
CA ALA A 60 -5.74 2.89 -22.49
C ALA A 60 -5.82 3.72 -21.21
N THR A 61 -7.03 3.91 -20.70
CA THR A 61 -7.25 4.73 -19.51
C THR A 61 -6.63 4.03 -18.31
N ALA A 62 -5.80 4.76 -17.55
CA ALA A 62 -5.23 4.22 -16.33
C ALA A 62 -6.33 3.87 -15.32
N GLN A 63 -6.22 2.71 -14.68
CA GLN A 63 -7.04 2.40 -13.51
C GLN A 63 -6.45 3.16 -12.33
N ARG A 64 -7.27 3.97 -11.67
CA ARG A 64 -6.84 4.77 -10.52
C ARG A 64 -7.70 4.46 -9.31
N ILE A 65 -7.04 4.33 -8.17
CA ILE A 65 -7.71 4.16 -6.90
C ILE A 65 -7.13 5.11 -5.85
N ARG A 66 -8.00 5.47 -4.91
CA ARG A 66 -7.66 6.20 -3.70
C ARG A 66 -7.97 5.29 -2.51
N ILE A 67 -7.00 5.17 -1.62
CA ILE A 67 -7.09 4.38 -0.39
C ILE A 67 -7.12 5.37 0.77
N THR A 68 -8.03 5.21 1.72
CA THR A 68 -8.00 5.98 2.97
C THR A 68 -8.03 5.06 4.18
N PHE A 69 -7.29 5.43 5.22
CA PHE A 69 -7.13 4.62 6.43
C PHE A 69 -6.74 5.50 7.62
N PRO A 70 -7.01 5.08 8.86
CA PRO A 70 -6.68 5.88 10.03
C PRO A 70 -5.17 5.95 10.25
N GLN A 71 -4.71 7.15 10.59
CA GLN A 71 -3.38 7.36 11.14
C GLN A 71 -3.31 6.71 12.52
N LEU A 72 -2.32 5.87 12.73
CA LEU A 72 -2.09 5.23 14.02
C LEU A 72 -1.08 6.06 14.83
N PRO A 73 -1.24 6.15 16.17
CA PRO A 73 -0.31 6.88 17.01
C PRO A 73 1.04 6.17 17.07
N GLY A 74 2.12 6.92 16.90
CA GLY A 74 3.49 6.41 16.98
C GLY A 74 4.29 6.60 15.69
N VAL A 75 5.60 6.46 15.82
CA VAL A 75 6.55 6.46 14.70
C VAL A 75 7.02 5.03 14.52
N PHE A 76 6.81 4.49 13.33
CA PHE A 76 7.16 3.12 12.98
C PHE A 76 8.31 3.12 11.98
N PHE A 77 9.17 2.11 12.09
CA PHE A 77 10.31 1.91 11.19
C PHE A 77 10.03 0.71 10.28
N GLY A 78 10.56 0.73 9.05
CA GLY A 78 10.39 -0.37 8.09
C GLY A 78 8.98 -0.54 7.49
N THR A 79 8.06 0.41 7.73
CA THR A 79 6.68 0.32 7.19
C THR A 79 6.62 0.46 5.67
N GLY A 80 7.53 1.25 5.09
CA GLY A 80 7.69 1.35 3.63
C GLY A 80 8.17 0.04 3.00
N ASP A 81 9.11 -0.65 3.66
CA ASP A 81 9.62 -1.94 3.19
C ASP A 81 8.53 -3.01 3.25
N LEU A 82 7.81 -3.07 4.37
CA LEU A 82 6.67 -3.98 4.54
C LEU A 82 5.58 -3.70 3.50
N PHE A 83 5.20 -2.43 3.32
CA PHE A 83 4.18 -2.05 2.33
C PHE A 83 4.59 -2.46 0.91
N SER A 84 5.86 -2.25 0.55
CA SER A 84 6.38 -2.57 -0.78
C SER A 84 6.40 -4.08 -1.01
N ALA A 85 6.86 -4.86 -0.02
CA ALA A 85 6.88 -6.31 -0.07
C ALA A 85 5.47 -6.91 -0.18
N LEU A 86 4.52 -6.41 0.62
CA LEU A 86 3.11 -6.82 0.52
C LEU A 86 2.54 -6.47 -0.86
N THR A 87 2.73 -5.23 -1.31
CA THR A 87 2.20 -4.79 -2.60
C THR A 87 2.70 -5.68 -3.74
N LEU A 88 4.00 -5.98 -3.78
CA LEU A 88 4.57 -6.90 -4.77
C LEU A 88 3.93 -8.29 -4.69
N ALA A 89 3.86 -8.88 -3.49
CA ALA A 89 3.31 -10.22 -3.31
C ALA A 89 1.82 -10.32 -3.73
N TYR A 90 1.00 -9.31 -3.39
CA TYR A 90 -0.41 -9.31 -3.72
C TYR A 90 -0.68 -9.00 -5.20
N LEU A 91 0.11 -8.13 -5.84
CA LEU A 91 0.00 -7.89 -7.28
C LEU A 91 0.41 -9.12 -8.08
N GLU A 92 1.49 -9.79 -7.72
CA GLU A 92 1.95 -11.01 -8.40
C GLU A 92 0.93 -12.15 -8.27
N ARG A 93 0.35 -12.31 -7.08
CA ARG A 93 -0.64 -13.37 -6.83
C ARG A 93 -1.91 -13.21 -7.66
N ASP A 94 -2.36 -11.98 -7.88
CA ASP A 94 -3.59 -11.69 -8.62
C ASP A 94 -3.38 -11.67 -10.16
N GLY A 95 -2.13 -11.83 -10.63
CA GLY A 95 -1.78 -12.07 -12.02
C GLY A 95 -1.67 -10.80 -12.88
N PRO A 96 -1.71 -10.92 -14.23
CA PRO A 96 -1.39 -9.81 -15.13
C PRO A 96 -2.43 -8.68 -15.18
N MET A 97 -3.62 -8.91 -14.64
CA MET A 97 -4.75 -7.96 -14.55
C MET A 97 -5.29 -7.92 -13.11
N PRO A 98 -4.53 -7.36 -12.15
CA PRO A 98 -4.92 -7.39 -10.75
C PRO A 98 -6.09 -6.46 -10.47
N ASP A 99 -7.04 -6.88 -9.62
CA ASP A 99 -8.05 -5.99 -9.05
C ASP A 99 -7.37 -5.09 -8.00
N LEU A 100 -6.96 -3.89 -8.43
CA LEU A 100 -6.26 -2.94 -7.56
C LEU A 100 -7.03 -2.63 -6.28
N LYS A 101 -8.37 -2.52 -6.34
CA LYS A 101 -9.16 -2.21 -5.14
C LYS A 101 -9.01 -3.30 -4.10
N LYS A 102 -9.17 -4.56 -4.55
CA LYS A 102 -9.04 -5.74 -3.69
C LYS A 102 -7.61 -5.90 -3.16
N VAL A 103 -6.61 -5.72 -4.03
CA VAL A 103 -5.18 -5.83 -3.67
C VAL A 103 -4.84 -4.81 -2.59
N PHE A 104 -5.09 -3.52 -2.83
CA PHE A 104 -4.68 -2.47 -1.91
C PHE A 104 -5.54 -2.41 -0.65
N TYR A 105 -6.80 -2.86 -0.70
CA TYR A 105 -7.59 -3.08 0.51
C TYR A 105 -6.91 -4.12 1.40
N LYS A 106 -6.53 -5.28 0.86
CA LYS A 106 -5.83 -6.34 1.61
C LYS A 106 -4.49 -5.88 2.16
N VAL A 107 -3.67 -5.22 1.34
CA VAL A 107 -2.38 -4.67 1.78
C VAL A 107 -2.59 -3.74 2.97
N GLN A 108 -3.53 -2.80 2.87
CA GLN A 108 -3.73 -1.81 3.93
C GLN A 108 -4.37 -2.41 5.19
N CYS A 109 -5.23 -3.42 5.05
CA CYS A 109 -5.74 -4.19 6.18
C CYS A 109 -4.62 -4.93 6.93
N THR A 110 -3.70 -5.59 6.22
CA THR A 110 -2.52 -6.22 6.83
C THR A 110 -1.66 -5.18 7.53
N MET A 111 -1.37 -4.04 6.90
CA MET A 111 -0.62 -2.93 7.51
C MET A 111 -1.27 -2.49 8.82
N GLN A 112 -2.58 -2.23 8.82
CA GLN A 112 -3.29 -1.81 10.02
C GLN A 112 -3.23 -2.87 11.15
N SER A 113 -3.32 -4.15 10.81
CA SER A 113 -3.22 -5.23 11.81
C SER A 113 -1.81 -5.33 12.42
N VAL A 114 -0.77 -5.32 11.58
CA VAL A 114 0.64 -5.36 12.02
C VAL A 114 0.97 -4.17 12.92
N LEU A 115 0.58 -2.96 12.51
CA LEU A 115 0.89 -1.73 13.24
C LEU A 115 0.14 -1.64 14.56
N ARG A 116 -1.15 -2.01 14.61
CA ARG A 116 -1.91 -2.06 15.88
C ARG A 116 -1.31 -3.07 16.86
N ARG A 117 -0.86 -4.24 16.38
CA ARG A 117 -0.17 -5.22 17.23
C ARG A 117 1.17 -4.67 17.73
N THR A 118 1.88 -3.95 16.89
CA THR A 118 3.14 -3.30 17.24
C THR A 118 2.94 -2.25 18.33
N ILE A 119 1.92 -1.37 18.20
CA ILE A 119 1.57 -0.41 19.26
C ILE A 119 1.28 -1.11 20.58
N LYS A 120 0.38 -2.11 20.58
CA LYS A 120 -0.01 -2.81 21.81
C LYS A 120 1.20 -3.45 22.51
N HIS A 121 2.12 -4.02 21.74
CA HIS A 121 3.35 -4.58 22.30
C HIS A 121 4.28 -3.49 22.84
N ALA A 122 4.46 -2.40 22.10
CA ALA A 122 5.29 -1.27 22.51
C ALA A 122 4.77 -0.62 23.80
N GLU A 123 3.46 -0.40 23.91
CA GLU A 123 2.80 0.14 25.11
C GLU A 123 2.99 -0.80 26.31
N SER A 124 2.83 -2.11 26.11
CA SER A 124 3.07 -3.10 27.17
C SER A 124 4.53 -3.10 27.65
N LEU A 125 5.50 -2.95 26.76
CA LEU A 125 6.92 -2.85 27.14
C LEU A 125 7.19 -1.54 27.88
N ARG A 126 6.62 -0.42 27.40
CA ARG A 126 6.82 0.90 28.01
C ARG A 126 6.14 1.06 29.36
N ALA A 127 5.13 0.25 29.66
CA ALA A 127 4.50 0.20 30.97
C ALA A 127 5.38 -0.50 32.02
N ASP A 128 6.37 -1.30 31.60
CA ASP A 128 7.34 -1.91 32.51
C ASP A 128 8.43 -0.88 32.88
N PRO A 129 8.52 -0.46 34.15
CA PRO A 129 9.53 0.52 34.59
C PRO A 129 10.96 -0.01 34.47
N ASN A 130 11.16 -1.32 34.33
CA ASN A 130 12.46 -1.95 34.17
C ASN A 130 12.80 -2.26 32.71
N CYS A 131 11.98 -1.84 31.74
CA CYS A 131 12.22 -2.10 30.33
C CYS A 131 13.57 -1.48 29.90
N PRO A 132 14.57 -2.30 29.49
CA PRO A 132 15.88 -1.79 29.13
C PRO A 132 15.93 -1.26 27.68
N LEU A 133 14.84 -1.37 26.94
CA LEU A 133 14.80 -1.07 25.51
C LEU A 133 14.56 0.43 25.23
N PRO A 134 15.27 1.02 24.25
CA PRO A 134 15.00 2.37 23.81
C PRO A 134 13.65 2.46 23.08
N TYR A 135 13.10 3.68 22.98
CA TYR A 135 11.79 3.93 22.34
C TYR A 135 11.65 3.27 20.97
N SER A 136 12.64 3.44 20.09
CA SER A 136 12.59 2.90 18.72
C SER A 136 12.51 1.37 18.70
N ALA A 137 13.25 0.69 19.56
CA ALA A 137 13.26 -0.77 19.66
C ALA A 137 11.91 -1.33 20.15
N CYS A 138 11.17 -0.58 20.98
CA CYS A 138 9.83 -0.98 21.40
C CYS A 138 8.81 -0.97 20.25
N TYR A 139 9.02 -0.10 19.24
CA TYR A 139 8.13 0.07 18.09
C TYR A 139 8.59 -0.70 16.84
N GLU A 140 9.51 -1.66 17.00
CA GLU A 140 9.88 -2.59 15.93
C GLU A 140 8.70 -3.47 15.51
N LEU A 141 8.55 -3.66 14.19
CA LEU A 141 7.39 -4.33 13.62
C LEU A 141 7.27 -5.78 14.11
N ARG A 142 6.07 -6.15 14.56
CA ARG A 142 5.76 -7.49 15.07
C ARG A 142 5.42 -8.49 13.97
N LEU A 143 6.31 -8.61 12.98
CA LEU A 143 6.08 -9.40 11.75
C LEU A 143 5.81 -10.88 12.04
N ILE A 144 6.64 -11.52 12.87
CA ILE A 144 6.49 -12.96 13.20
C ILE A 144 5.14 -13.20 13.88
N GLN A 145 4.75 -12.34 14.82
CA GLN A 145 3.48 -12.46 15.54
C GLN A 145 2.28 -12.08 14.67
N SER A 146 2.51 -11.41 13.54
CA SER A 146 1.51 -11.05 12.54
C SER A 146 1.53 -11.95 11.31
N ALA A 147 2.25 -13.07 11.31
CA ALA A 147 2.37 -13.96 10.15
C ALA A 147 1.00 -14.39 9.60
N MET A 148 0.04 -14.69 10.49
CA MET A 148 -1.31 -15.06 10.08
C MET A 148 -2.06 -13.91 9.40
N ASP A 149 -1.88 -12.66 9.84
CA ASP A 149 -2.51 -11.49 9.20
C ASP A 149 -1.85 -11.14 7.86
N ILE A 150 -0.59 -11.54 7.65
CA ILE A 150 0.12 -11.36 6.39
C ILE A 150 -0.37 -12.40 5.36
N LEU A 151 -0.48 -13.65 5.78
CA LEU A 151 -0.96 -14.76 4.94
C LEU A 151 -2.46 -14.66 4.65
N SER A 152 -3.24 -14.24 5.64
CA SER A 152 -4.69 -14.09 5.58
C SER A 152 -5.11 -12.75 6.18
N PRO A 153 -5.13 -11.67 5.38
CA PRO A 153 -5.47 -10.33 5.84
C PRO A 153 -6.82 -10.29 6.55
N PRO A 154 -6.90 -9.73 7.76
CA PRO A 154 -8.17 -9.52 8.42
C PRO A 154 -8.96 -8.43 7.70
N GLU A 155 -10.28 -8.39 7.88
CA GLU A 155 -11.08 -7.26 7.41
C GLU A 155 -10.87 -6.04 8.33
N CYS A 156 -10.76 -4.86 7.73
CA CYS A 156 -10.58 -3.61 8.45
C CYS A 156 -11.55 -2.56 7.93
N SER A 157 -12.70 -2.40 8.60
CA SER A 157 -13.77 -1.47 8.21
C SER A 157 -13.36 0.01 8.20
N SER A 158 -12.22 0.35 8.81
CA SER A 158 -11.64 1.69 8.77
C SER A 158 -10.80 1.95 7.52
N VAL A 159 -10.56 0.94 6.68
CA VAL A 159 -9.89 1.09 5.38
C VAL A 159 -10.96 1.22 4.31
N THR A 160 -10.85 2.22 3.44
CA THR A 160 -11.71 2.35 2.27
C THR A 160 -10.87 2.49 1.01
N VAL A 161 -11.35 1.90 -0.09
CA VAL A 161 -10.70 1.99 -1.41
C VAL A 161 -11.76 2.33 -2.44
N MET A 162 -11.51 3.37 -3.23
CA MET A 162 -12.45 3.91 -4.21
C MET A 162 -11.74 4.15 -5.54
N ASP A 163 -12.46 4.03 -6.65
CA ASP A 163 -11.96 4.48 -7.95
C ASP A 163 -11.92 6.03 -7.99
N VAL A 164 -10.99 6.61 -8.76
CA VAL A 164 -10.78 8.06 -8.91
C VAL A 164 -10.49 8.48 -10.33
#